data_AF-A0A9D2ZUK3-F1
#
_entry.id   AF-A0A9D2ZUK3-F1
#
_cell.length_a   1.000
_cell.length_b   1.000
_cell.length_c   1.000
_cell.angle_alpha   90.00
_cell.angle_beta   90.00
_cell.angle_gamma   90.00
#
_symmetry.space_group_name_H-M   'P 1'
#
loop_
_entity.id
_entity.type
_entity.pdbx_description
1 polymer ?
#
loop_
_entity_poly.entity_id
_entity_poly.type
_entity_poly.pdbx_seq_one_letter_code
_entity_poly.pdbx_strand_id
1 'polypeptide(L)'
;MWKTRRRYLFSKYLSREGCINVVITDNGRTVYGSYVKTGRHMDDIGTNEAEALKMANHGVSTKNRPDAENRGYGISTSKNMLVKGMGGAFFMLSGGAFHRSDSGGDIYINLPPDITWRGTVVLLRIPDRLPQDFDYTEYME
;
A
#
# COMPACT_ATOMS: atom_id res chain seq x y z
N MET A 1 11.34 25.78 -9.90
CA MET A 1 10.02 25.37 -9.34
C MET A 1 10.27 24.66 -8.02
N TRP A 2 9.76 25.20 -6.91
CA TRP A 2 10.02 24.68 -5.56
C TRP A 2 9.44 23.26 -5.42
N LYS A 3 10.30 22.23 -5.44
CA LYS A 3 9.93 20.85 -5.08
C LYS A 3 9.89 20.75 -3.55
N THR A 4 8.89 21.33 -2.90
CA THR A 4 8.60 20.95 -1.51
C THR A 4 8.05 19.53 -1.53
N ARG A 5 8.86 18.56 -1.08
CA ARG A 5 8.41 17.18 -0.81
C ARG A 5 7.54 17.22 0.43
N ARG A 6 6.23 17.30 0.24
CA ARG A 6 5.26 17.27 1.33
C ARG A 6 4.75 15.85 1.48
N ARG A 7 4.75 15.37 2.73
CA ARG A 7 4.15 14.12 3.13
C ARG A 7 3.19 14.45 4.24
N TYR A 8 2.01 13.88 4.18
CA TYR A 8 0.95 14.13 5.14
C TYR A 8 0.62 12.84 5.86
N LEU A 9 0.39 12.97 7.16
CA LEU A 9 -0.17 11.94 8.02
C LEU A 9 -1.41 12.56 8.64
N PHE A 10 -2.55 11.89 8.48
CA PHE A 10 -3.81 12.27 9.11
C PHE A 10 -4.38 11.04 9.80
N SER A 11 -4.90 11.19 11.01
CA SER A 11 -5.59 10.12 11.71
C SER A 11 -6.89 10.64 12.31
N LYS A 12 -7.93 9.81 12.26
CA LYS A 12 -9.22 10.11 12.88
C LYS A 12 -9.84 8.83 13.42
N TYR A 13 -10.24 8.87 14.69
CA TYR A 13 -11.14 7.88 15.26
C TYR A 13 -12.57 8.11 14.78
N LEU A 14 -13.20 7.04 14.32
CA LEU A 14 -14.57 6.98 13.80
C LEU A 14 -15.40 6.11 14.74
N SER A 15 -16.03 6.74 15.73
CA SER A 15 -16.74 6.04 16.81
C SER A 15 -17.94 5.22 16.32
N ARG A 16 -18.63 5.65 15.26
CA ARG A 16 -19.75 4.93 14.66
C ARG A 16 -19.27 3.63 13.98
N GLU A 17 -18.12 3.70 13.33
CA GLU A 17 -17.52 2.59 12.59
C GLU A 17 -16.58 1.73 13.44
N GLY A 18 -16.32 2.10 14.70
CA GLY A 18 -15.44 1.36 15.61
C GLY A 18 -14.02 1.22 15.08
N CYS A 19 -13.46 2.28 14.47
CA CYS A 19 -12.14 2.19 13.86
C CYS A 19 -11.37 3.51 13.86
N ILE A 20 -10.06 3.41 13.73
CA ILE A 20 -9.15 4.51 13.46
C ILE A 20 -8.76 4.46 11.99
N ASN A 21 -9.05 5.51 11.24
CA ASN A 21 -8.49 5.68 9.90
C ASN A 21 -7.18 6.45 10.00
N VAL A 22 -6.10 5.87 9.51
CA VAL A 22 -4.79 6.51 9.31
C VAL A 22 -4.55 6.67 7.82
N VAL A 23 -4.38 7.90 7.36
CA VAL A 23 -4.07 8.23 5.97
C VAL A 23 -2.65 8.76 5.88
N ILE A 24 -1.83 8.12 5.07
CA ILE A 24 -0.47 8.53 4.74
C ILE A 24 -0.47 8.90 3.26
N THR A 25 -0.02 10.10 2.92
CA THR A 25 0.08 10.51 1.52
C THR A 25 1.32 11.31 1.21
N ASP A 26 1.83 11.15 0.00
CA ASP A 26 2.91 11.94 -0.57
C ASP A 26 2.60 12.38 -2.01
N ASN A 27 3.45 13.28 -2.51
CA ASN A 27 3.47 13.72 -3.90
C ASN A 27 4.68 13.18 -4.69
N GLY A 28 5.05 11.93 -4.42
CA GLY A 28 6.22 11.22 -4.92
C GLY A 28 6.07 10.66 -6.33
N ARG A 29 6.93 9.68 -6.67
CA ARG A 29 7.06 9.11 -8.03
C ARG A 29 5.94 8.13 -8.41
N THR A 30 5.04 7.77 -7.48
CA THR A 30 4.15 6.59 -7.58
C THR A 30 4.90 5.27 -7.51
N VAL A 31 4.17 4.18 -7.25
CA VAL A 31 4.68 2.80 -7.27
C VAL A 31 5.08 2.40 -8.69
N TYR A 32 4.18 2.53 -9.66
CA TYR A 32 4.48 2.24 -11.07
C TYR A 32 5.67 3.05 -11.58
N GLY A 33 5.70 4.36 -11.34
CA GLY A 33 6.82 5.20 -11.73
C GLY A 33 8.15 4.79 -11.08
N SER A 34 8.12 4.09 -9.94
CA SER A 34 9.32 3.53 -9.33
C SER A 34 9.85 2.31 -10.09
N TYR A 35 8.99 1.42 -10.61
CA TYR A 35 9.40 0.32 -11.50
C TYR A 35 9.90 0.84 -12.85
N VAL A 36 9.18 1.78 -13.46
CA VAL A 36 9.60 2.43 -14.72
C VAL A 36 10.99 3.03 -14.58
N LYS A 37 11.28 3.72 -13.47
CA LYS A 37 12.59 4.32 -13.25
C LYS A 37 13.71 3.27 -13.19
N THR A 38 13.46 2.11 -12.58
CA THR A 38 14.49 1.09 -12.39
C THR A 38 14.57 0.11 -13.54
N GLY A 39 13.58 0.10 -14.44
CA GLY A 39 13.47 -0.85 -15.54
C GLY A 39 13.16 -2.28 -15.10
N ARG A 40 12.87 -2.51 -13.82
CA ARG A 40 12.67 -3.86 -13.27
C ARG A 40 11.23 -4.32 -13.43
N HIS A 41 11.05 -5.60 -13.75
CA HIS A 41 9.74 -6.23 -13.90
C HIS A 41 8.84 -5.56 -14.95
N MET A 42 9.43 -4.80 -15.89
CA MET A 42 8.65 -4.10 -16.91
C MET A 42 8.04 -5.04 -17.94
N ASP A 43 8.64 -6.21 -18.16
CA ASP A 43 8.06 -7.25 -19.02
C ASP A 43 6.75 -7.80 -18.42
N ASP A 44 6.66 -7.88 -17.09
CA ASP A 44 5.46 -8.33 -16.37
C ASP A 44 4.42 -7.20 -16.23
N ILE A 45 4.88 -5.99 -15.89
CA ILE A 45 4.02 -4.84 -15.56
C ILE A 45 3.47 -4.17 -16.84
N GLY A 46 4.30 -4.02 -17.87
CA GLY A 46 3.95 -3.25 -19.07
C GLY A 46 3.42 -1.85 -18.72
N THR A 47 2.22 -1.53 -19.19
CA THR A 47 1.49 -0.28 -18.90
C THR A 47 0.42 -0.43 -17.82
N ASN A 48 0.34 -1.60 -17.18
CA ASN A 48 -0.67 -1.91 -16.17
C ASN A 48 -0.20 -1.46 -14.78
N GLU A 49 -0.55 -0.24 -14.38
CA GLU A 49 -0.17 0.31 -13.08
C GLU A 49 -0.73 -0.52 -11.89
N ALA A 50 -1.85 -1.21 -12.07
CA ALA A 50 -2.42 -2.11 -11.07
C ALA A 50 -1.54 -3.35 -10.84
N GLU A 51 -0.86 -3.86 -11.88
CA GLU A 51 0.08 -4.96 -11.70
C GLU A 51 1.31 -4.49 -10.90
N ALA A 52 1.77 -3.26 -11.11
CA ALA A 52 2.81 -2.67 -10.27
C ALA A 52 2.40 -2.56 -8.79
N LEU A 53 1.14 -2.19 -8.50
CA LEU A 53 0.61 -2.24 -7.13
C LEU A 53 0.58 -3.66 -6.57
N LYS A 54 0.13 -4.63 -7.36
CA LYS A 54 0.07 -6.03 -6.96
C LYS A 54 1.45 -6.58 -6.63
N MET A 55 2.44 -6.34 -7.47
CA MET A 55 3.82 -6.77 -7.22
C MET A 55 4.39 -6.13 -5.95
N ALA A 56 4.20 -4.82 -5.75
CA ALA A 56 4.67 -4.13 -4.56
C ALA A 56 4.01 -4.64 -3.26
N ASN A 57 2.70 -4.95 -3.31
CA ASN A 57 1.95 -5.48 -2.16
C ASN A 57 2.23 -6.96 -1.87
N HIS A 58 2.88 -7.68 -2.79
CA HIS A 58 3.42 -9.03 -2.59
C HIS A 58 4.91 -9.03 -2.27
N GLY A 59 5.50 -7.86 -2.00
CA GLY A 59 6.88 -7.74 -1.53
C GLY A 59 7.94 -7.70 -2.64
N VAL A 60 7.55 -7.57 -3.91
CA VAL A 60 8.52 -7.43 -5.00
C VAL A 60 9.07 -6.00 -5.00
N SER A 61 10.27 -5.79 -4.44
CA SER A 61 10.84 -4.45 -4.25
C SER A 61 11.64 -3.95 -5.45
N THR A 62 11.40 -2.71 -5.84
CA THR A 62 12.20 -1.98 -6.86
C THR A 62 13.64 -1.69 -6.42
N LYS A 63 13.97 -1.89 -5.14
CA LYS A 63 15.25 -1.50 -4.52
C LYS A 63 16.18 -2.68 -4.21
N ASN A 64 15.82 -3.92 -4.54
CA ASN A 64 16.64 -5.10 -4.24
C ASN A 64 18.05 -4.93 -4.84
N ARG A 65 19.05 -4.70 -4.00
CA ARG A 65 20.46 -4.86 -4.38
C ARG A 65 20.78 -6.37 -4.34
N PRO A 66 21.80 -6.84 -5.09
CA PRO A 66 22.23 -8.24 -5.03
C PRO A 66 22.49 -8.75 -3.60
N ASP A 67 22.75 -7.85 -2.65
CA ASP A 67 23.07 -8.19 -1.25
C ASP A 67 21.89 -7.96 -0.28
N ALA A 68 20.68 -7.66 -0.77
CA ALA A 68 19.55 -7.27 0.06
C ALA A 68 18.21 -7.77 -0.50
N GLU A 69 18.06 -9.09 -0.63
CA GLU A 69 16.82 -9.73 -1.08
C GLU A 69 15.62 -9.49 -0.13
N ASN A 70 15.83 -9.07 1.11
CA ASN A 70 14.79 -9.12 2.17
C ASN A 70 14.19 -7.76 2.60
N ARG A 71 14.13 -6.74 1.74
CA ARG A 71 13.51 -5.43 2.12
C ARG A 71 12.11 -5.19 1.53
N GLY A 72 11.48 -6.22 0.97
CA GLY A 72 10.16 -6.15 0.35
C GLY A 72 8.98 -6.20 1.31
N TYR A 73 9.18 -6.58 2.57
CA TYR A 73 8.08 -7.05 3.39
C TYR A 73 7.24 -5.98 4.08
N GLY A 74 7.73 -4.74 4.20
CA GLY A 74 7.05 -3.71 5.01
C GLY A 74 5.58 -3.49 4.63
N ILE A 75 5.25 -3.46 3.33
CA ILE A 75 3.86 -3.31 2.89
C ILE A 75 3.09 -4.63 3.10
N SER A 76 3.63 -5.77 2.64
CA SER A 76 2.94 -7.05 2.70
C SER A 76 2.66 -7.51 4.13
N THR A 77 3.64 -7.39 5.02
CA THR A 77 3.57 -7.82 6.42
C THR A 77 2.63 -6.92 7.22
N SER A 78 2.79 -5.59 7.12
CA SER A 78 1.85 -4.65 7.78
C SER A 78 0.42 -4.78 7.25
N LYS A 79 0.24 -4.99 5.93
CA LYS A 79 -1.08 -5.26 5.34
C LYS A 79 -1.67 -6.56 5.90
N ASN A 80 -0.90 -7.65 5.95
CA ASN A 80 -1.37 -8.93 6.47
C ASN A 80 -1.75 -8.83 7.96
N MET A 81 -0.92 -8.19 8.78
CA MET A 81 -1.25 -7.95 10.20
C MET A 81 -2.55 -7.17 10.33
N LEU A 82 -2.70 -6.08 9.57
CA LEU A 82 -3.90 -5.24 9.63
C LEU A 82 -5.16 -5.98 9.17
N VAL A 83 -5.11 -6.67 8.03
CA VAL A 83 -6.29 -7.26 7.41
C VAL A 83 -6.61 -8.62 8.02
N LYS A 84 -5.62 -9.53 8.08
CA LYS A 84 -5.81 -10.91 8.53
C LYS A 84 -5.75 -11.03 10.06
N GLY A 85 -4.82 -10.32 10.69
CA GLY A 85 -4.66 -10.36 12.14
C GLY A 85 -5.70 -9.50 12.86
N MET A 86 -5.83 -8.23 12.49
CA MET A 86 -6.70 -7.29 13.21
C MET A 86 -8.14 -7.28 12.69
N GLY A 87 -8.42 -7.77 11.48
CA GLY A 87 -9.74 -7.64 10.84
C GLY A 87 -10.02 -6.24 10.29
N GLY A 88 -8.97 -5.46 10.03
CA GLY A 88 -9.03 -4.11 9.46
C GLY A 88 -9.12 -4.10 7.93
N ALA A 89 -8.84 -2.94 7.34
CA ALA A 89 -8.79 -2.78 5.89
C ALA A 89 -7.60 -1.90 5.46
N PHE A 90 -7.02 -2.23 4.30
CA PHE A 90 -5.91 -1.53 3.68
C PHE A 90 -6.33 -1.02 2.30
N PHE A 91 -6.00 0.23 1.99
CA PHE A 91 -6.21 0.81 0.68
C PHE A 91 -4.97 1.56 0.21
N MET A 92 -4.68 1.47 -1.08
CA MET A 92 -3.55 2.15 -1.69
C MET A 92 -3.94 2.71 -3.06
N LEU A 93 -3.85 4.03 -3.20
CA LEU A 93 -3.99 4.75 -4.47
C LEU A 93 -2.61 5.29 -4.85
N SER A 94 -2.12 4.98 -6.04
CA SER A 94 -0.83 5.48 -6.49
C SER A 94 -0.82 5.59 -8.01
N GLY A 95 -0.59 6.80 -8.54
CA GLY A 95 -0.73 7.04 -9.97
C GLY A 95 -2.18 6.84 -10.40
N GLY A 96 -2.37 6.09 -11.48
CA GLY A 96 -3.67 5.71 -12.04
C GLY A 96 -4.17 4.35 -11.56
N ALA A 97 -3.65 3.79 -10.45
CA ALA A 97 -4.08 2.50 -9.94
C ALA A 97 -4.54 2.53 -8.49
N PHE A 98 -5.46 1.62 -8.17
CA PHE A 98 -6.04 1.47 -6.84
C PHE A 98 -5.99 0.01 -6.38
N HIS A 99 -5.68 -0.17 -5.11
CA HIS A 99 -5.71 -1.43 -4.40
C HIS A 99 -6.54 -1.31 -3.11
N ARG A 100 -7.37 -2.32 -2.85
CA ARG A 100 -8.09 -2.55 -1.60
C ARG A 100 -7.81 -3.96 -1.11
N SER A 101 -7.62 -4.13 0.19
CA SER A 101 -7.51 -5.42 0.88
C SER A 101 -8.32 -5.35 2.17
N ASP A 102 -9.32 -6.21 2.30
CA ASP A 102 -10.12 -6.38 3.53
C ASP A 102 -10.72 -7.79 3.59
N SER A 103 -11.76 -7.99 4.40
CA SER A 103 -12.43 -9.29 4.55
C SER A 103 -13.01 -9.86 3.25
N GLY A 104 -13.23 -9.02 2.22
CA GLY A 104 -13.64 -9.44 0.88
C GLY A 104 -12.49 -9.92 -0.01
N GLY A 105 -11.24 -9.85 0.46
CA GLY A 105 -10.04 -10.19 -0.29
C GLY A 105 -9.34 -8.99 -0.91
N ASP A 106 -8.37 -9.27 -1.79
CA ASP A 106 -7.58 -8.25 -2.48
C ASP A 106 -8.18 -7.90 -3.86
N ILE A 107 -8.33 -6.60 -4.13
CA ILE A 107 -8.73 -6.05 -5.44
C ILE A 107 -7.64 -5.09 -5.91
N TYR A 108 -7.25 -5.21 -7.18
CA TYR A 108 -6.32 -4.31 -7.87
C TYR A 108 -6.95 -3.88 -9.20
N ILE A 109 -7.04 -2.57 -9.43
CA ILE A 109 -7.64 -2.02 -10.66
C ILE A 109 -6.82 -0.86 -11.19
N ASN A 110 -6.80 -0.71 -12.52
CA ASN A 110 -6.50 0.56 -13.14
C ASN A 110 -7.74 1.44 -13.08
N LEU A 111 -7.53 2.71 -12.79
CA LEU A 111 -8.57 3.72 -12.77
C LEU A 111 -8.73 4.32 -14.18
N PRO A 112 -9.89 4.95 -14.45
CA PRO A 112 -10.05 5.81 -15.62
C PRO A 112 -8.92 6.85 -15.74
N PRO A 113 -8.47 7.21 -16.95
CA PRO A 113 -7.31 8.10 -17.16
C PRO A 113 -7.40 9.48 -16.50
N ASP A 114 -8.62 9.96 -16.25
CA ASP A 114 -8.92 11.23 -15.58
C ASP A 114 -8.83 11.15 -14.05
N ILE A 115 -8.76 9.96 -13.47
CA ILE A 115 -8.64 9.73 -12.04
C ILE A 115 -7.21 9.26 -11.72
N THR A 116 -6.35 10.21 -11.36
CA THR A 116 -4.94 9.95 -11.02
C THR A 116 -4.47 10.75 -9.81
N TRP A 117 -3.59 10.15 -9.01
CA TRP A 117 -2.86 10.83 -7.95
C TRP A 117 -1.37 10.88 -8.24
N ARG A 118 -0.79 12.09 -8.23
CA ARG A 118 0.65 12.29 -8.42
C ARG A 118 1.43 11.99 -7.14
N GLY A 119 1.53 10.71 -6.79
CA GLY A 119 2.24 10.20 -5.61
C GLY A 119 1.61 8.90 -5.13
N THR A 120 1.59 8.71 -3.82
CA THR A 120 0.88 7.59 -3.19
C THR A 120 -0.01 8.08 -2.04
N VAL A 121 -1.18 7.48 -1.90
CA VAL A 121 -2.09 7.58 -0.75
C VAL A 121 -2.26 6.16 -0.21
N VAL A 122 -2.05 5.98 1.08
CA VAL A 122 -2.34 4.74 1.82
C VAL A 122 -3.36 5.08 2.89
N LEU A 123 -4.45 4.32 2.96
CA LEU A 123 -5.42 4.37 4.05
C LEU A 123 -5.36 3.03 4.80
N LEU A 124 -5.11 3.12 6.09
CA LEU A 124 -5.19 2.02 7.05
C LEU A 124 -6.45 2.23 7.89
N ARG A 125 -7.35 1.25 7.90
CA ARG A 125 -8.49 1.20 8.80
C ARG A 125 -8.20 0.18 9.89
N ILE A 126 -7.83 0.68 11.06
CA ILE A 126 -7.47 -0.12 12.23
C ILE A 126 -8.73 -0.25 13.09
N PRO A 127 -9.24 -1.46 13.36
CA PRO A 127 -10.40 -1.62 14.24
C PRO A 127 -10.01 -1.27 15.68
N ASP A 128 -10.95 -0.70 16.44
CA ASP A 128 -10.73 -0.34 17.84
C ASP A 128 -10.87 -1.51 18.82
N ARG A 129 -11.31 -2.67 18.31
CA ARG A 129 -11.36 -3.95 19.00
C ARG A 129 -10.67 -4.99 18.13
N LEU A 130 -9.72 -5.70 18.72
CA LEU A 130 -8.97 -6.75 18.05
C LEU A 130 -9.60 -8.12 18.34
N PRO A 131 -9.42 -9.12 17.45
CA PRO A 131 -9.74 -10.51 17.76
C PRO A 131 -9.05 -10.97 19.05
N GLN A 132 -9.71 -11.84 19.82
CA GLN A 132 -9.21 -12.30 21.12
C GLN A 132 -7.89 -13.09 21.01
N ASP A 133 -7.71 -13.76 19.88
CA ASP A 133 -6.57 -14.57 19.48
C ASP A 133 -5.55 -13.79 18.64
N PHE A 134 -5.70 -12.47 18.48
CA PHE A 134 -4.72 -11.67 17.74
C PHE A 134 -3.36 -11.67 18.45
N ASP A 135 -2.35 -12.20 17.77
CA ASP A 135 -0.94 -12.13 18.18
C ASP A 135 -0.12 -11.38 17.11
N TYR A 136 0.43 -10.22 17.48
CA TYR A 136 1.24 -9.41 16.57
C TYR A 136 2.58 -10.06 16.23
N THR A 137 3.08 -10.99 17.05
CA THR A 137 4.38 -11.65 16.86
C THR A 137 4.37 -12.59 15.66
N GLU A 138 3.20 -13.11 15.26
CA GLU A 138 3.02 -13.89 14.02
C GLU A 138 3.31 -13.09 12.75
N TYR A 139 3.38 -11.76 12.87
CA TYR A 139 3.60 -10.82 11.77
C TYR A 139 4.87 -9.99 11.97
N MET A 140 5.74 -10.36 12.90
CA MET A 140 7.07 -9.77 13.03
C MET A 140 8.10 -10.57 12.21
N GLU A 141 9.09 -9.85 11.67
CA GLU A 141 10.27 -10.41 10.96
C GLU A 141 11.51 -10.43 11.84
#